data_AF-A0A8J7QEZ9-F1
#
_entry.id   AF-A0A8J7QEZ9-F1
#
_cell.length_a   1.000
_cell.length_b   1.000
_cell.length_c   1.000
_cell.angle_alpha   90.00
_cell.angle_beta   90.00
_cell.angle_gamma   90.00
#
_symmetry.space_group_name_H-M   'P 1'
#
loop_
_entity.id
_entity.type
_entity.pdbx_description
1 polymer ?
#
loop_
_entity_poly.entity_id
_entity_poly.type
_entity_poly.pdbx_seq_one_letter_code
_entity_poly.pdbx_strand_id
1 'polypeptide(L)' 'MDEKDRKERLQELRTELRNLKMGSSAGHVDDPGRLRETRRAIARFLTVERELAGNAGKKR' A
#
# COMPACT_ATOMS: atom_id res chain seq x y z
N MET A 1 -15.27 5.60 0.73
CA MET A 1 -13.97 5.30 1.37
C MET A 1 -13.47 6.60 1.95
N ASP A 2 -13.68 6.74 3.25
CA ASP A 2 -13.22 7.90 3.99
C ASP A 2 -11.72 7.78 4.29
N GLU A 3 -11.10 8.85 4.77
CA GLU A 3 -9.65 8.88 5.05
C GLU A 3 -9.22 7.73 5.98
N LYS A 4 -10.06 7.42 6.97
CA LYS A 4 -9.83 6.32 7.91
C LYS A 4 -9.79 4.96 7.19
N ASP A 5 -10.76 4.68 6.32
CA ASP A 5 -10.82 3.41 5.57
C ASP A 5 -9.58 3.24 4.68
N ARG A 6 -9.11 4.33 4.06
CA ARG A 6 -7.91 4.31 3.21
C ARG A 6 -6.65 4.04 4.03
N LYS A 7 -6.56 4.62 5.24
CA LYS A 7 -5.46 4.37 6.19
C LYS A 7 -5.46 2.93 6.69
N GLU A 8 -6.62 2.39 7.05
CA GLU A 8 -6.75 0.98 7.46
C GLU A 8 -6.34 0.04 6.32
N ARG A 9 -6.84 0.28 5.10
CA ARG A 9 -6.48 -0.52 3.93
C ARG A 9 -4.99 -0.45 3.60
N LEU A 10 -4.36 0.71 3.78
CA LEU A 10 -2.91 0.87 3.59
C LEU A 10 -2.11 0.08 4.64
N GLN A 11 -2.58 -0.01 5.89
CA GLN A 11 -1.94 -0.81 6.94
C GLN A 11 -2.03 -2.31 6.65
N GLU A 12 -3.18 -2.77 6.16
CA GLU A 12 -3.36 -4.16 5.72
C GLU A 12 -2.36 -4.53 4.62
N LEU A 13 -2.25 -3.70 3.58
CA LEU A 13 -1.31 -3.91 2.48
C LEU A 13 0.16 -3.91 2.94
N ARG A 14 0.51 -3.08 3.93
CA ARG A 14 1.86 -3.05 4.52
C ARG A 14 2.15 -4.32 5.32
N THR A 15 1.16 -4.83 6.04
CA THR A 15 1.25 -6.10 6.78
C THR A 15 1.44 -7.27 5.81
N GLU A 16 0.65 -7.32 4.75
CA GLU A 16 0.80 -8.32 3.68
C GLU A 16 2.19 -8.25 3.04
N LEU A 17 2.67 -7.05 2.70
CA LEU A 17 4.02 -6.87 2.16
C LEU A 17 5.11 -7.37 3.12
N ARG A 18 4.95 -7.15 4.43
CA ARG A 18 5.89 -7.65 5.43
C ARG A 18 5.90 -9.18 5.44
N ASN A 19 4.73 -9.80 5.42
CA ASN A 19 4.60 -11.26 5.41
C ASN A 19 5.23 -11.87 4.15
N LEU A 20 4.94 -11.32 2.97
CA LEU A 20 5.55 -11.76 1.70
C LEU A 20 7.07 -11.65 1.72
N LYS A 21 7.62 -10.57 2.31
CA LYS A 21 9.08 -10.41 2.46
C LYS A 21 9.69 -11.43 3.43
N MET A 22 9.00 -11.73 4.53
CA MET A 22 9.47 -12.72 5.51
C MET A 22 9.45 -14.12 4.90
N GLY A 23 8.39 -14.50 4.19
CA GLY A 23 8.29 -15.77 3.46
C GLY A 23 9.39 -15.93 2.41
N SER A 24 9.63 -14.89 1.61
CA SER A 24 10.72 -14.82 0.62
C SER A 24 12.12 -15.03 1.23
N SER A 25 12.31 -14.71 2.51
CA SER A 25 13.60 -14.83 3.20
C SER A 25 13.87 -16.25 3.75
N ALA A 26 12.83 -17.08 3.88
CA ALA A 26 12.91 -18.43 4.44
C ALA A 26 13.22 -19.52 3.38
N GLY A 27 13.59 -19.12 2.16
CA GLY A 27 13.89 -20.06 1.06
C GLY A 27 12.65 -20.55 0.29
N HIS A 28 11.44 -20.12 0.68
CA HIS A 28 10.24 -20.28 -0.11
C HIS A 28 10.05 -19.02 -0.96
N VAL A 29 10.10 -19.14 -2.28
CA VAL A 29 9.76 -18.04 -3.19
C VAL A 29 8.25 -17.86 -3.12
N ASP A 30 7.79 -17.13 -2.10
CA ASP A 30 6.39 -16.73 -2.00
C ASP A 30 6.12 -15.66 -3.06
N ASP A 31 5.42 -16.10 -4.11
CA ASP A 31 4.80 -15.33 -5.19
C ASP A 31 5.41 -13.91 -5.44
N PRO A 32 6.50 -13.80 -6.22
CA PRO A 32 7.09 -12.51 -6.57
C PRO A 32 6.12 -11.62 -7.37
N GLY A 33 5.11 -12.22 -8.02
CA GLY A 33 4.01 -11.49 -8.67
C GLY A 33 3.19 -10.75 -7.63
N ARG A 34 2.74 -11.45 -6.58
CA ARG A 34 2.01 -10.87 -5.46
C ARG A 34 2.81 -9.76 -4.77
N LEU A 35 4.11 -9.97 -4.53
CA LEU A 35 4.98 -8.94 -3.95
C LEU A 35 4.99 -7.64 -4.78
N ARG A 36 5.08 -7.76 -6.11
CA ARG A 36 5.02 -6.61 -7.03
C ARG A 36 3.66 -5.93 -7.01
N GLU A 37 2.58 -6.71 -6.99
CA GLU A 37 1.21 -6.20 -6.94
C GLU A 37 0.93 -5.43 -5.64
N THR A 38 1.29 -5.98 -4.49
CA THR A 38 1.11 -5.31 -3.19
C THR A 38 1.88 -4.00 -3.13
N ARG A 39 3.12 -3.96 -3.66
CA ARG A 39 3.90 -2.69 -3.78
C ARG A 39 3.22 -1.66 -4.67
N ARG A 40 2.66 -2.08 -5.81
CA ARG A 40 1.93 -1.19 -6.73
C ARG A 40 0.64 -0.67 -6.09
N ALA A 41 -0.09 -1.51 -5.37
CA ALA A 41 -1.30 -1.11 -4.66
C ALA A 41 -0.99 -0.02 -3.62
N ILE A 42 0.04 -0.20 -2.80
CA ILE A 42 0.51 0.81 -1.84
C ILE A 42 0.86 2.13 -2.53
N ALA A 43 1.61 2.08 -3.64
CA ALA A 43 2.00 3.30 -4.37
C ALA A 43 0.78 4.07 -4.91
N ARG A 44 -0.22 3.38 -5.43
CA ARG A 44 -1.48 3.99 -5.89
C ARG A 44 -2.24 4.66 -4.75
N PHE A 45 -2.36 3.99 -3.60
CA PHE A 45 -2.99 4.56 -2.40
C PHE A 45 -2.29 5.86 -1.96
N LEU A 46 -0.97 5.84 -1.86
CA LEU A 46 -0.20 7.02 -1.47
C LEU A 46 -0.31 8.17 -2.48
N THR A 47 -0.47 7.85 -3.77
CA THR A 47 -0.68 8.86 -4.82
C THR A 47 -2.02 9.56 -4.64
N VAL A 48 -3.10 8.79 -4.46
CA VAL A 48 -4.44 9.33 -4.21
C VAL A 48 -4.47 10.19 -2.94
N GLU A 49 -3.86 9.72 -1.84
CA GLU A 49 -3.76 10.50 -0.60
C GLU A 49 -3.05 11.84 -0.83
N ARG A 50 -1.95 11.84 -1.61
CA ARG A 50 -1.21 13.06 -1.94
C ARG A 50 -2.03 14.01 -2.81
N GLU A 51 -2.74 13.50 -3.80
CA GLU A 51 -3.61 14.31 -4.67
C GLU A 51 -4.77 14.93 -3.88
N LEU A 52 -5.39 14.18 -2.98
CA LEU A 52 -6.43 14.68 -2.10
C LEU A 52 -5.91 15.77 -1.15
N ALA A 53 -4.72 15.57 -0.56
CA ALA A 53 -4.08 16.57 0.30
C ALA A 53 -3.67 17.83 -0.48
N GLY A 54 -3.13 17.68 -1.69
CA GLY A 54 -2.76 18.80 -2.57
C GLY A 54 -3.97 19.62 -3.03
N ASN A 55 -5.08 18.96 -3.36
CA ASN A 55 -6.34 19.61 -3.72
C ASN A 55 -6.98 20.34 -2.54
N ALA A 56 -6.83 19.83 -1.31
CA ALA A 56 -7.27 20.54 -0.10
C ALA A 56 -6.49 21.84 0.12
N GLY A 57 -5.19 21.86 -0.19
CA GLY A 57 -4.36 23.06 -0.15
C GLY A 57 -4.66 24.08 -1.26
N LYS A 58 -5.16 23.61 -2.41
CA LYS A 58 -5.48 24.47 -3.58
C LYS A 58 -6.89 25.08 -3.54
N LYS A 59 -7.75 24.60 -2.64
CA LYS A 59 -9.10 25.13 -2.36
C LYS A 59 -9.12 26.24 -1.28
N ARG A 60 -7.95 26.72 -0.86
CA ARG A 60 -7.80 27.81 0.12
C ARG A 60 -7.38 29.11 -0.55
#